data_AF-A0A1C5SFL0-F1
#
_entry.id   AF-A0A1C5SFL0-F1
#
_cell.length_a   1.000
_cell.length_b   1.000
_cell.length_c   1.000
_cell.angle_alpha   90.00
_cell.angle_beta   90.00
_cell.angle_gamma   90.00
#
_symmetry.space_group_name_H-M   'P 1'
#
loop_
_entity.id
_entity.type
_entity.pdbx_description
1 polymer ?
#
loop_
_entity_poly.entity_id
_entity_poly.type
_entity_poly.pdbx_seq_one_letter_code
_entity_poly.pdbx_strand_id
1 'polypeptide(L)'
;MDTASLKEFLALAETQNFWEASELLFMNESTLSKHIKKLESKRMDSIFDLVAQHMAISLLTNRHFYASGQHLKLVPLAPALYSQTYLCYLKNTTLNATATAMLEYMKGYIKSV
;
A
#
# COMPACT_ATOMS: atom_id res chain seq x y z
N MET A 1 -1.74 -19.26 -6.44
CA MET A 1 -2.04 -17.90 -6.93
C MET A 1 -3.26 -18.01 -7.82
N ASP A 2 -4.33 -17.27 -7.54
CA ASP A 2 -5.58 -17.38 -8.30
C ASP A 2 -5.44 -16.63 -9.63
N THR A 3 -5.67 -17.31 -10.75
CA THR A 3 -5.46 -16.76 -12.11
C THR A 3 -6.49 -15.71 -12.47
N ALA A 4 -7.65 -15.71 -11.81
CA ALA A 4 -8.68 -14.68 -11.96
C ALA A 4 -8.19 -13.31 -11.47
N SER A 5 -7.57 -13.27 -10.30
CA SER A 5 -7.05 -12.03 -9.71
C SER A 5 -5.90 -11.41 -10.53
N LEU A 6 -5.11 -12.22 -11.25
CA LEU A 6 -4.10 -11.72 -12.18
C LEU A 6 -4.69 -11.00 -13.39
N LYS A 7 -5.80 -11.51 -13.93
CA LYS A 7 -6.51 -10.85 -15.04
C LYS A 7 -7.11 -9.52 -14.60
N GLU A 8 -7.67 -9.47 -13.40
CA GLU A 8 -8.19 -8.24 -12.79
C GLU A 8 -7.08 -7.18 -12.64
N PHE A 9 -5.89 -7.58 -12.18
CA PHE A 9 -4.75 -6.68 -12.08
C PHE A 9 -4.25 -6.19 -13.44
N LEU A 10 -4.17 -7.07 -14.44
CA LEU A 10 -3.74 -6.71 -15.79
C LEU A 10 -4.70 -5.69 -16.42
N ALA A 11 -6.01 -5.93 -16.34
CA ALA A 11 -7.02 -5.01 -16.87
C ALA A 11 -6.97 -3.64 -16.18
N LEU A 12 -6.74 -3.59 -14.87
CA LEU A 12 -6.54 -2.32 -14.16
C LEU A 12 -5.24 -1.62 -14.60
N ALA A 13 -4.16 -2.35 -14.82
CA ALA A 13 -2.90 -1.78 -15.27
C ALA A 13 -2.99 -1.19 -16.69
N GLU A 14 -3.77 -1.82 -17.56
CA GLU A 14 -4.01 -1.36 -18.94
C GLU A 14 -4.92 -0.13 -19.01
N THR A 15 -6.02 -0.13 -18.24
CA THR A 15 -7.01 0.98 -18.24
C THR A 15 -6.60 2.15 -17.35
N GLN A 16 -5.77 1.89 -16.33
CA GLN A 16 -5.39 2.85 -15.29
C GLN A 16 -6.60 3.48 -14.55
N ASN A 17 -7.79 2.88 -14.68
CA ASN A 17 -9.04 3.39 -14.16
C ASN A 17 -9.91 2.24 -13.63
N PHE A 18 -10.23 2.29 -12.33
CA PHE A 18 -10.99 1.25 -11.64
C PHE A 18 -12.39 1.04 -12.19
N TRP A 19 -13.06 2.12 -12.63
CA TRP A 19 -14.41 2.01 -13.17
C TRP A 19 -14.39 1.32 -14.54
N GLU A 20 -13.50 1.76 -15.42
CA GLU A 20 -13.34 1.21 -16.77
C GLU A 20 -12.88 -0.26 -16.75
N ALA A 21 -11.91 -0.59 -15.89
CA ALA A 21 -11.51 -1.97 -15.65
C ALA A 21 -12.68 -2.84 -15.16
N SER A 22 -13.54 -2.30 -14.30
CA SER A 22 -14.68 -3.04 -13.76
C SER A 22 -15.77 -3.30 -14.80
N GLU A 23 -15.99 -2.37 -15.73
CA GLU A 23 -16.88 -2.59 -16.88
C GLU A 23 -16.34 -3.68 -17.81
N LEU A 24 -15.05 -3.64 -18.16
CA LEU A 24 -14.42 -4.67 -19.01
C LEU A 24 -14.50 -6.08 -18.40
N LEU A 25 -14.48 -6.15 -17.06
CA LEU A 25 -14.55 -7.40 -16.31
C LEU A 25 -15.97 -7.78 -15.90
N PHE A 26 -16.99 -7.01 -16.30
CA PHE A 26 -18.39 -7.20 -15.94
C PHE A 26 -18.61 -7.37 -14.43
N MET A 27 -17.95 -6.54 -13.62
CA MET A 27 -18.06 -6.59 -12.16
C MET A 27 -18.18 -5.20 -11.54
N ASN A 28 -18.61 -5.15 -10.28
CA ASN A 28 -18.67 -3.90 -9.54
C ASN A 28 -17.26 -3.38 -9.22
N GLU A 29 -17.03 -2.08 -9.40
CA GLU A 29 -15.79 -1.39 -9.04
C GLU A 29 -15.34 -1.69 -7.60
N SER A 30 -16.27 -1.67 -6.65
CA SER A 30 -15.95 -1.98 -5.24
C SER A 30 -15.47 -3.42 -5.02
N THR A 31 -15.88 -4.38 -5.86
CA THR A 31 -15.40 -5.77 -5.83
C THR A 31 -13.99 -5.85 -6.40
N LEU A 32 -13.76 -5.21 -7.56
CA LEU A 32 -12.43 -5.10 -8.17
C LEU A 32 -11.43 -4.45 -7.19
N SER A 33 -11.79 -3.32 -6.58
CA SER A 33 -10.96 -2.62 -5.60
C SER A 33 -10.58 -3.51 -4.41
N LYS A 34 -11.52 -4.32 -3.90
CA LYS A 34 -11.24 -5.29 -2.82
C LYS A 34 -10.27 -6.38 -3.27
N HIS A 35 -10.44 -6.92 -4.48
CA HIS A 35 -9.56 -7.97 -5.00
C HIS A 35 -8.15 -7.45 -5.25
N ILE A 36 -8.01 -6.25 -5.85
CA ILE A 36 -6.72 -5.59 -6.06
C ILE A 36 -6.04 -5.28 -4.73
N LYS A 37 -6.75 -4.71 -3.75
CA LYS A 37 -6.20 -4.49 -2.40
C LYS A 37 -5.75 -5.79 -1.73
N LYS A 38 -6.49 -6.89 -1.92
CA LYS A 38 -6.12 -8.21 -1.40
C LYS A 38 -4.90 -8.80 -2.10
N LEU A 39 -4.70 -8.52 -3.39
CA LEU A 39 -3.46 -8.86 -4.10
C LEU A 39 -2.29 -8.01 -3.61
N GLU A 40 -2.49 -6.70 -3.43
CA GLU A 40 -1.46 -5.79 -2.94
C GLU A 40 -1.05 -6.10 -1.50
N SER A 41 -2.01 -6.43 -0.63
CA SER A 41 -1.73 -6.79 0.76
C SER A 41 -0.89 -8.05 0.87
N LYS A 42 -1.06 -9.00 -0.06
CA LYS A 42 -0.21 -10.21 -0.14
C LYS A 42 1.24 -9.91 -0.54
N ARG A 43 1.56 -8.72 -1.07
CA ARG A 43 2.90 -8.43 -1.59
C ARG A 43 3.94 -8.31 -0.49
N MET A 44 3.61 -7.73 0.67
CA MET A 44 4.58 -7.62 1.77
C MET A 44 4.95 -8.99 2.33
N ASP A 45 3.95 -9.84 2.61
CA ASP A 45 4.18 -11.22 3.06
C ASP A 45 4.98 -12.01 2.01
N SER A 46 4.66 -11.85 0.72
CA SER A 46 5.42 -12.50 -0.36
C SER A 46 6.88 -12.01 -0.41
N ILE A 47 7.13 -10.72 -0.18
CA ILE A 47 8.50 -10.19 -0.11
C ILE A 47 9.23 -10.80 1.09
N PHE A 48 8.58 -10.88 2.25
CA PHE A 48 9.17 -11.51 3.43
C PHE A 48 9.46 -13.00 3.18
N ASP A 49 8.53 -13.73 2.59
CA ASP A 49 8.70 -15.15 2.24
C ASP A 49 9.87 -15.36 1.25
N LEU A 50 10.02 -14.49 0.24
CA LEU A 50 11.13 -14.56 -0.71
C LEU A 50 12.49 -14.31 -0.04
N VAL A 51 12.56 -13.36 0.89
CA VAL A 51 13.78 -13.09 1.67
C VAL A 51 14.06 -14.25 2.65
N ALA A 52 13.02 -14.81 3.27
CA ALA A 52 13.11 -15.96 4.18
C ALA A 52 13.60 -17.22 3.46
N GLN A 53 13.20 -17.41 2.20
CA GLN A 53 13.68 -18.49 1.33
C GLN A 53 15.07 -18.22 0.71
N HIS A 54 15.74 -17.14 1.10
CA HIS A 54 17.05 -16.73 0.58
C HIS A 54 17.09 -16.46 -0.93
N MET A 55 15.93 -16.12 -1.52
CA MET A 55 15.79 -15.86 -2.96
C MET A 55 15.98 -14.38 -3.31
N ALA A 56 15.91 -13.46 -2.34
CA ALA A 56 15.99 -12.03 -2.56
C ALA A 56 16.51 -11.24 -1.35
N ILE A 57 16.85 -9.97 -1.58
CA ILE A 57 17.09 -8.94 -0.57
C ILE A 57 16.13 -7.78 -0.86
N SER A 58 15.59 -7.14 0.17
CA SER A 58 14.64 -6.02 0.02
C SER A 58 15.00 -4.85 0.93
N LEU A 59 14.64 -3.64 0.49
CA LEU A 59 14.77 -2.40 1.26
C LEU A 59 13.38 -1.98 1.74
N LEU A 60 13.25 -1.75 3.05
CA LEU A 60 11.97 -1.50 3.71
C LEU A 60 12.14 -0.32 4.67
N THR A 61 11.07 0.43 4.92
CA THR A 61 11.07 1.38 6.04
C THR A 61 10.78 0.63 7.36
N ASN A 62 11.29 1.15 8.47
CA ASN A 62 11.20 0.51 9.79
C ASN A 62 9.76 0.17 10.21
N ARG A 63 8.76 0.92 9.72
CA ARG A 63 7.34 0.73 10.08
C ARG A 63 6.76 -0.59 9.59
N HIS A 64 7.27 -1.16 8.50
CA HIS A 64 6.69 -2.36 7.87
C HIS A 64 7.23 -3.68 8.42
N PHE A 65 8.33 -3.67 9.16
CA PHE A 65 9.00 -4.88 9.62
C PHE A 65 8.29 -5.57 10.80
N TYR A 66 7.72 -4.79 11.72
CA TYR A 66 7.10 -5.32 12.96
C TYR A 66 5.80 -6.10 12.75
N ALA A 67 5.27 -6.17 11.52
CA ALA A 67 4.05 -6.90 11.20
C ALA A 67 4.30 -8.38 10.85
N SER A 68 5.53 -8.77 10.51
CA SER A 68 5.79 -10.04 9.81
C SER A 68 5.94 -11.27 10.74
N GLY A 69 6.34 -11.11 12.00
CA GLY A 69 6.53 -12.25 12.92
C GLY A 69 7.57 -13.30 12.48
N GLN A 70 8.33 -13.07 11.40
CA GLN A 70 9.32 -14.00 10.85
C GLN A 70 10.75 -13.71 11.35
N HIS A 71 11.60 -14.75 11.38
CA HIS A 71 13.03 -14.70 11.71
C HIS A 71 13.87 -14.09 10.57
N LEU A 72 13.58 -12.84 10.19
CA LEU A 72 14.39 -12.11 9.21
C LEU A 72 15.42 -11.22 9.90
N LYS A 73 16.62 -11.13 9.32
CA LYS A 73 17.67 -10.24 9.84
C LYS A 73 17.56 -8.87 9.17
N LEU A 74 17.19 -7.85 9.95
CA LEU A 74 17.25 -6.47 9.51
C LEU A 74 18.70 -5.96 9.60
N VAL A 75 19.18 -5.33 8.53
CA VAL A 75 20.49 -4.65 8.50
C VAL A 75 20.25 -3.17 8.24
N PRO A 76 20.62 -2.25 9.16
CA PRO A 76 20.44 -0.82 8.94
C PRO A 76 21.34 -0.34 7.81
N LEU A 77 20.79 0.53 6.95
CA LEU A 77 21.58 1.18 5.90
C LEU A 77 22.47 2.26 6.50
N ALA A 78 23.70 2.35 5.98
CA ALA A 78 24.63 3.45 6.24
C ALA A 78 25.07 4.04 4.88
N PRO A 79 24.74 5.32 4.58
CA PRO A 79 23.99 6.26 5.41
C PRO A 79 22.50 5.89 5.53
N ALA A 80 21.86 6.32 6.62
CA ALA A 80 20.44 6.10 6.82
C ALA A 80 19.61 6.89 5.79
N LEU A 81 18.60 6.25 5.22
CA LEU A 81 17.64 6.86 4.30
C LEU A 81 16.30 7.06 4.99
N TYR A 82 15.70 8.23 4.80
CA TYR A 82 14.43 8.59 5.41
C TYR A 82 13.45 9.03 4.34
N SER A 83 12.19 8.64 4.49
CA SER A 83 11.07 9.21 3.76
C SER A 83 10.20 10.02 4.72
N GLN A 84 9.80 11.21 4.29
CA GLN A 84 8.82 12.01 5.04
C GLN A 84 7.43 11.69 4.50
N THR A 85 6.52 11.35 5.41
CA THR A 85 5.10 11.17 5.05
C THR A 85 4.42 12.53 5.09
N TYR A 86 3.81 12.92 3.98
CA TYR A 86 3.09 14.18 3.85
C TYR A 86 1.59 13.95 3.80
N LEU A 87 0.85 14.86 4.43
CA LEU A 87 -0.60 14.93 4.34
C LEU A 87 -0.96 15.97 3.28
N CYS A 88 -1.52 15.51 2.16
CA CYS A 88 -1.75 16.35 0.98
C CYS A 88 -3.25 16.59 0.76
N TYR A 89 -3.60 17.83 0.37
CA TYR A 89 -4.94 18.22 -0.06
C TYR A 89 -4.84 19.36 -1.07
N LEU A 90 -5.91 19.58 -1.85
CA LEU A 90 -5.97 20.60 -2.89
C LEU A 90 -5.88 22.01 -2.27
N LYS A 91 -4.96 22.84 -2.78
CA LYS A 91 -4.61 24.16 -2.23
C LYS A 91 -5.81 25.12 -2.09
N ASN A 92 -6.79 25.02 -3.00
CA ASN A 92 -7.93 25.94 -3.06
C ASN A 92 -9.25 25.28 -2.66
N THR A 93 -9.20 24.17 -1.93
CA THR A 93 -10.41 23.45 -1.49
C THR A 93 -10.70 23.76 -0.05
N THR A 94 -11.93 24.23 0.22
CA THR A 94 -12.45 24.34 1.59
C THR A 94 -12.69 22.95 2.15
N LEU A 95 -11.92 22.60 3.18
CA LEU A 95 -12.07 21.34 3.91
C LEU A 95 -13.35 21.40 4.75
N ASN A 96 -14.14 20.33 4.72
CA ASN A 96 -15.30 20.22 5.60
C ASN A 96 -14.86 19.99 7.06
N ALA A 97 -15.82 20.04 7.99
CA ALA A 97 -15.55 19.91 9.42
C ALA A 97 -14.87 18.56 9.76
N THR A 98 -15.31 17.48 9.14
CA THR A 98 -14.75 16.14 9.34
C THR A 98 -13.31 16.03 8.86
N ALA A 99 -13.01 16.55 7.67
CA ALA A 99 -11.66 16.56 7.11
C ALA A 99 -10.73 17.41 7.97
N THR A 100 -11.20 18.57 8.44
CA THR A 100 -10.43 19.43 9.36
C THR A 100 -10.12 18.72 10.67
N ALA A 101 -11.11 18.05 11.29
CA ALA A 101 -10.90 17.28 12.51
C ALA A 101 -9.90 16.13 12.31
N MET A 102 -9.97 15.44 11.18
CA MET A 102 -9.01 14.39 10.81
C MET A 102 -7.60 14.94 10.64
N LEU A 103 -7.43 16.10 9.98
CA LEU A 103 -6.13 16.73 9.81
C LEU A 103 -5.49 17.08 11.16
N GLU A 104 -6.26 17.67 12.09
CA GLU A 104 -5.75 18.00 13.43
C GLU A 104 -5.35 16.76 14.23
N TYR A 105 -6.18 15.71 14.19
CA TYR A 105 -5.83 14.43 14.80
C TYR A 105 -4.53 13.84 14.23
N MET A 106 -4.41 13.81 12.89
CA MET A 106 -3.25 13.26 12.20
C MET A 106 -1.98 14.08 12.46
N LYS A 107 -2.06 15.40 12.58
CA LYS A 107 -0.91 16.25 12.95
C LYS A 107 -0.34 15.88 14.33
N GLY A 108 -1.20 15.53 15.29
CA GLY A 108 -0.78 15.04 16.61
C GLY A 108 -0.12 13.67 16.53
N TYR A 109 -0.73 12.74 15.78
CA TYR A 109 -0.25 11.37 15.63
C TYR A 109 1.09 11.27 14.87
N ILE A 110 1.31 12.12 13.86
CA ILE A 110 2.55 12.11 13.07
C ILE A 110 3.74 12.70 13.86
N LYS A 111 3.50 13.58 14.85
CA LYS A 111 4.56 14.12 15.72
C LYS A 111 5.00 13.16 16.83
N SER A 112 4.18 12.17 17.17
CA SER A 112 4.45 11.22 18.25
C SER A 112 5.18 9.93 17.80
N VAL A 113 5.54 9.83 16.51
CA VAL A 113 6.20 8.67 15.90
C VAL A 113 7.51 9.11 15.27
#